data_AF-A0A9P7C402-F1
#
_entry.id   AF-A0A9P7C402-F1
#
_cell.length_a   1.000
_cell.length_b   1.000
_cell.length_c   1.000
_cell.angle_alpha   90.00
_cell.angle_beta   90.00
_cell.angle_gamma   90.00
#
_symmetry.space_group_name_H-M   'P 1'
#
loop_
_entity.id
_entity.type
_entity.pdbx_description
1 polymer ?
#
loop_
_entity_poly.entity_id
_entity_poly.type
_entity_poly.pdbx_seq_one_letter_code
_entity_poly.pdbx_strand_id
1 'polypeptide(L)'
;MPPSRSVTRNTETLAAIYGKQPQAKEKLDALRASISALHGQAANAGTALIVLTTGGMMSAYGPGSRFGVIHDAFGVKPAVVGLNVSNHGQAISFEFIAQTDPDWLFVIDRDAAIGREGVSAQRMLDNDLVRPTKAWKNKRVVYLNGFNWYLLGSAGLTSMQQNVDEIAAALAQGK
;
A
#
# COMPACT_ATOMS: atom_id res chain seq x y z
N MET A 1 -2.53 -3.06 16.32
CA MET A 1 -2.35 -1.59 16.49
C MET A 1 -2.10 -1.02 15.09
N PRO A 2 -2.72 0.10 14.69
CA PRO A 2 -2.49 0.70 13.37
C PRO A 2 -1.01 1.00 13.16
N PRO A 3 -0.44 0.76 11.96
CA PRO A 3 1.00 0.95 11.70
C PRO A 3 1.53 2.34 12.05
N SER A 4 0.70 3.38 11.88
CA SER A 4 1.03 4.77 12.24
C SER A 4 1.29 4.96 13.74
N ARG A 5 0.58 4.23 14.61
CA ARG A 5 0.77 4.29 16.06
C ARG A 5 2.07 3.61 16.49
N SER A 6 2.42 2.47 15.89
CA SER A 6 3.70 1.82 16.17
C SER A 6 4.90 2.64 15.68
N VAL A 7 4.80 3.28 14.53
CA VAL A 7 5.86 4.18 14.00
C VAL A 7 6.07 5.36 14.95
N THR A 8 4.99 5.99 15.40
CA THR A 8 5.04 7.11 16.37
C THR A 8 5.76 6.69 17.64
N ARG A 9 5.27 5.61 18.29
CA ARG A 9 5.85 5.10 19.53
C ARG A 9 7.34 4.78 19.38
N ASN A 10 7.71 4.01 18.35
CA ASN A 10 9.09 3.59 18.15
C ASN A 10 10.01 4.79 17.88
N THR A 11 9.53 5.78 17.13
CA THR A 11 10.26 7.04 16.88
C THR A 11 10.49 7.80 18.19
N GLU A 12 9.46 7.97 19.01
CA GLU A 12 9.53 8.67 20.29
C GLU A 12 10.48 7.95 21.27
N THR A 13 10.43 6.62 21.34
CA THR A 13 11.35 5.81 22.15
C THR A 13 12.81 6.05 21.75
N LEU A 14 13.13 5.95 20.45
CA LEU A 14 14.49 6.19 19.97
C LEU A 14 14.92 7.63 20.22
N ALA A 15 14.02 8.59 20.02
CA ALA A 15 14.30 9.99 20.27
C ALA A 15 14.62 10.28 21.73
N ALA A 16 13.94 9.62 22.67
CA ALA A 16 14.23 9.73 24.10
C ALA A 16 15.62 9.16 24.45
N ILE A 17 16.00 8.02 23.85
CA ILE A 17 17.31 7.39 24.07
C ILE A 17 18.46 8.30 23.58
N TYR A 18 18.27 8.97 22.44
CA TYR A 18 19.33 9.74 21.79
C TYR A 18 19.23 11.27 21.97
N GLY A 19 18.29 11.75 22.79
CA GLY A 19 18.09 13.19 23.00
C GLY A 19 17.65 13.95 21.73
N LYS A 20 16.82 13.32 20.89
CA LYS A 20 16.33 13.85 19.59
C LYS A 20 14.82 14.11 19.57
N GLN A 21 14.21 14.37 20.73
CA GLN A 21 12.77 14.60 20.85
C GLN A 21 12.26 15.75 19.96
N PRO A 22 12.96 16.90 19.83
CA PRO A 22 12.53 17.97 18.92
C PRO A 22 12.45 17.52 17.46
N GLN A 23 13.45 16.79 16.97
CA GLN A 23 13.49 16.27 15.60
C GLN A 23 12.41 15.21 15.36
N ALA A 24 12.18 14.35 16.34
CA ALA A 24 11.10 13.36 16.27
C ALA A 24 9.73 14.03 16.18
N LYS A 25 9.48 15.04 17.03
CA LYS A 25 8.23 15.81 17.00
C LYS A 25 7.98 16.44 15.63
N GLU A 26 8.98 17.15 15.09
CA GLU A 26 8.88 17.79 13.78
C GLU A 26 8.50 16.78 12.68
N LYS A 27 9.22 15.66 12.59
CA LYS A 27 8.98 14.65 11.55
C LYS A 27 7.65 13.91 11.74
N LEU A 28 7.24 13.66 12.98
CA LEU A 28 5.94 13.03 13.26
C LEU A 28 4.78 13.98 12.95
N ASP A 29 4.93 15.27 13.20
CA ASP A 29 3.93 16.28 12.84
C ASP A 29 3.80 16.40 11.31
N ALA A 30 4.92 16.39 10.58
CA ALA A 30 4.92 16.33 9.11
C ALA A 30 4.22 15.07 8.57
N LEU A 31 4.50 13.90 9.16
CA LEU A 31 3.84 12.67 8.79
C LEU A 31 2.32 12.72 9.03
N ARG A 32 1.89 13.22 10.20
CA ARG A 32 0.46 13.37 10.52
C ARG A 32 -0.24 14.30 9.55
N ALA A 33 0.40 15.42 9.18
CA ALA A 33 -0.13 16.35 8.19
C ALA A 33 -0.29 15.68 6.82
N SER A 34 0.71 14.91 6.38
CA SER A 34 0.69 14.18 5.10
C SER A 34 -0.42 13.13 5.07
N ILE A 35 -0.59 12.35 6.14
CA ILE A 35 -1.67 11.36 6.28
C ILE A 35 -3.04 12.05 6.23
N SER A 36 -3.21 13.18 6.94
CA SER A 36 -4.47 13.93 6.95
C SER A 36 -4.82 14.46 5.55
N ALA A 37 -3.84 15.02 4.83
CA ALA A 37 -4.03 15.47 3.46
C ALA A 37 -4.42 14.32 2.52
N LEU A 38 -3.73 13.18 2.64
CA LEU A 38 -4.02 11.98 1.87
C LEU A 38 -5.43 11.46 2.15
N HIS A 39 -5.88 11.46 3.40
CA HIS A 39 -7.25 11.06 3.76
C HIS A 39 -8.30 11.92 3.03
N GLY A 40 -8.06 13.23 2.89
CA GLY A 40 -8.91 14.12 2.10
C GLY A 40 -8.96 13.76 0.61
N GLN A 41 -7.82 13.36 0.02
CA GLN A 41 -7.76 12.90 -1.37
C GLN A 41 -8.47 11.56 -1.57
N ALA A 42 -8.28 10.63 -0.63
CA ALA A 42 -8.80 9.27 -0.70
C ALA A 42 -10.33 9.21 -0.64
N ALA A 43 -10.99 10.18 0.01
CA ALA A 43 -12.45 10.21 0.19
C ALA A 43 -13.24 10.03 -1.12
N ASN A 44 -12.75 10.61 -2.22
CA ASN A 44 -13.37 10.60 -3.54
C ASN A 44 -12.55 9.82 -4.59
N ALA A 45 -11.53 9.07 -4.17
CA ALA A 45 -10.65 8.36 -5.08
C ALA A 45 -11.26 7.06 -5.65
N GLY A 46 -12.35 6.58 -5.06
CA GLY A 46 -12.92 5.26 -5.36
C GLY A 46 -12.39 4.18 -4.43
N THR A 47 -12.52 2.94 -4.87
CA THR A 47 -12.11 1.73 -4.15
C THR A 47 -10.78 1.18 -4.66
N ALA A 48 -10.03 0.51 -3.79
CA ALA A 48 -8.74 -0.07 -4.13
C ALA A 48 -8.63 -1.53 -3.70
N LEU A 49 -7.97 -2.33 -4.54
CA LEU A 49 -7.49 -3.66 -4.20
C LEU A 49 -5.96 -3.64 -4.06
N ILE A 50 -5.43 -4.24 -3.00
CA ILE A 50 -3.99 -4.40 -2.77
C ILE A 50 -3.61 -5.83 -3.09
N VAL A 51 -2.62 -6.02 -3.96
CA VAL A 51 -2.13 -7.34 -4.38
C VAL A 51 -0.62 -7.44 -4.18
N LEU A 52 -0.18 -8.54 -3.57
CA LEU A 52 1.20 -8.98 -3.64
C LEU A 52 1.33 -10.04 -4.73
N THR A 53 2.36 -9.95 -5.56
CA THR A 53 2.76 -11.03 -6.49
C THR A 53 4.05 -11.69 -6.01
N THR A 54 4.14 -13.01 -6.18
CA THR A 54 5.33 -13.79 -5.86
C THR A 54 5.29 -15.13 -6.57
N GLY A 55 6.28 -15.44 -7.40
CA GLY A 55 6.51 -16.78 -7.94
C GLY A 55 5.36 -17.24 -8.83
N GLY A 56 4.78 -16.31 -9.60
CA GLY A 56 3.61 -16.56 -10.43
C GLY A 56 2.29 -16.69 -9.66
N MET A 57 2.27 -16.45 -8.36
CA MET A 57 1.06 -16.42 -7.53
C MET A 57 0.73 -15.00 -7.08
N MET A 58 -0.52 -14.79 -6.66
CA MET A 58 -1.01 -13.52 -6.15
C MET A 58 -1.89 -13.68 -4.90
N SER A 59 -1.72 -12.74 -3.97
CA SER A 59 -2.52 -12.64 -2.74
C SER A 59 -3.11 -11.24 -2.60
N ALA A 60 -4.38 -11.17 -2.19
CA ALA A 60 -5.07 -9.93 -1.85
C ALA A 60 -4.90 -9.58 -0.37
N TYR A 61 -4.87 -8.28 -0.10
CA TYR A 61 -4.71 -7.70 1.22
C TYR A 61 -5.78 -6.62 1.45
N GLY A 62 -6.36 -6.61 2.65
CA GLY A 62 -7.41 -5.67 3.03
C GLY A 62 -7.13 -4.98 4.38
N PRO A 63 -8.14 -4.31 4.97
CA PRO A 63 -8.05 -3.70 6.29
C PRO A 63 -7.47 -4.66 7.35
N GLY A 64 -6.62 -4.15 8.23
CA GLY A 64 -5.97 -4.93 9.29
C GLY A 64 -4.84 -5.88 8.84
N SER A 65 -4.61 -6.03 7.54
CA SER A 65 -3.53 -6.86 7.00
C SER A 65 -2.16 -6.15 6.97
N ARG A 66 -1.11 -6.86 6.54
CA ARG A 66 0.27 -6.32 6.42
C ARG A 66 0.35 -5.01 5.64
N PHE A 67 -0.46 -4.87 4.58
CA PHE A 67 -0.51 -3.66 3.74
C PHE A 67 -1.76 -2.82 3.98
N GLY A 68 -2.56 -3.19 5.00
CA GLY A 68 -3.83 -2.56 5.34
C GLY A 68 -3.73 -1.08 5.70
N VAL A 69 -2.52 -0.54 5.93
CA VAL A 69 -2.28 0.89 6.18
C VAL A 69 -2.88 1.80 5.10
N ILE A 70 -2.92 1.35 3.84
CA ILE A 70 -3.56 2.06 2.71
C ILE A 70 -5.04 2.30 3.01
N HIS A 71 -5.71 1.34 3.65
CA HIS A 71 -7.10 1.47 4.06
C HIS A 71 -7.24 2.12 5.43
N ASP A 72 -6.56 1.55 6.43
CA ASP A 72 -6.77 1.84 7.85
C ASP A 72 -6.27 3.22 8.27
N ALA A 73 -5.20 3.71 7.65
CA ALA A 73 -4.57 4.98 8.01
C ALA A 73 -4.69 6.03 6.91
N PHE A 74 -4.51 5.63 5.65
CA PHE A 74 -4.53 6.57 4.52
C PHE A 74 -5.95 6.84 4.00
N GLY A 75 -6.95 6.04 4.42
CA GLY A 75 -8.36 6.28 4.14
C GLY A 75 -8.84 5.82 2.75
N VAL A 76 -8.03 5.08 2.00
CA VAL A 76 -8.46 4.54 0.71
C VAL A 76 -9.49 3.44 0.93
N LYS A 77 -10.65 3.52 0.29
CA LYS A 77 -11.73 2.55 0.49
C LYS A 77 -11.32 1.18 -0.06
N PRO A 78 -11.49 0.07 0.69
CA PRO A 78 -11.22 -1.26 0.16
C PRO A 78 -12.26 -1.65 -0.88
N ALA A 79 -11.82 -2.27 -1.98
CA ALA A 79 -12.72 -2.85 -2.98
C ALA A 79 -13.36 -4.17 -2.51
N VAL A 80 -12.74 -4.84 -1.54
CA VAL A 80 -13.23 -6.08 -0.93
C VAL A 80 -13.17 -5.98 0.58
N VAL A 81 -14.27 -6.33 1.25
CA VAL A 81 -14.35 -6.45 2.71
C VAL A 81 -14.30 -7.93 3.10
N GLY A 82 -13.82 -8.23 4.31
CA GLY A 82 -13.82 -9.60 4.85
C GLY A 82 -12.76 -10.54 4.27
N LEU A 83 -11.72 -10.02 3.61
CA LEU A 83 -10.55 -10.82 3.23
C LEU A 83 -9.91 -11.45 4.48
N ASN A 84 -9.39 -12.67 4.35
CA ASN A 84 -8.68 -13.31 5.45
C ASN A 84 -7.42 -12.51 5.81
N VAL A 85 -7.35 -12.05 7.06
CA VAL A 85 -6.24 -11.25 7.57
C VAL A 85 -5.12 -12.19 8.04
N SER A 86 -4.17 -12.45 7.14
CA SER A 86 -2.96 -13.23 7.44
C SER A 86 -1.69 -12.51 6.98
N ASN A 87 -0.52 -12.96 7.43
CA ASN A 87 0.75 -12.43 6.93
C ASN A 87 0.95 -12.64 5.42
N HIS A 88 0.32 -13.67 4.86
CA HIS A 88 0.42 -14.07 3.45
C HIS A 88 -0.76 -13.56 2.59
N GLY A 89 -1.69 -12.84 3.19
CA GLY A 89 -2.94 -12.42 2.54
C GLY A 89 -3.84 -13.60 2.19
N GLN A 90 -4.82 -13.35 1.34
CA GLN A 90 -5.71 -14.36 0.78
C GLN A 90 -5.29 -14.64 -0.66
N ALA A 91 -5.01 -15.90 -1.00
CA ALA A 91 -4.72 -16.27 -2.39
C ALA A 91 -5.90 -15.93 -3.31
N ILE A 92 -5.61 -15.36 -4.46
CA ILE A 92 -6.62 -14.93 -5.45
C ILE A 92 -6.21 -15.33 -6.86
N SER A 93 -7.13 -15.20 -7.82
CA SER A 93 -6.91 -15.40 -9.25
C SER A 93 -7.11 -14.10 -10.03
N PHE A 94 -6.84 -14.12 -11.34
CA PHE A 94 -7.13 -12.98 -12.20
C PHE A 94 -8.64 -12.72 -12.32
N GLU A 95 -9.47 -13.78 -12.32
CA GLU A 95 -10.94 -13.68 -12.30
C GLU A 95 -11.43 -12.96 -11.05
N PHE A 96 -10.79 -13.18 -9.90
CA PHE A 96 -11.11 -12.44 -8.68
C PHE A 96 -10.90 -10.93 -8.86
N ILE A 97 -9.79 -10.52 -9.49
CA ILE A 97 -9.52 -9.10 -9.79
C ILE A 97 -10.58 -8.57 -10.77
N ALA A 98 -10.90 -9.34 -11.82
CA ALA A 98 -11.89 -8.98 -12.83
C ALA A 98 -13.30 -8.81 -12.23
N GLN A 99 -13.70 -9.70 -11.31
CA GLN A 99 -14.99 -9.65 -10.62
C GLN A 99 -15.06 -8.54 -9.57
N THR A 100 -13.95 -8.27 -8.88
CA THR A 100 -13.83 -7.17 -7.91
C THR A 100 -13.91 -5.81 -8.60
N ASP A 101 -13.32 -5.70 -9.79
CA ASP A 101 -13.30 -4.50 -10.63
C ASP A 101 -12.96 -3.20 -9.86
N PRO A 102 -11.79 -3.13 -9.20
CA PRO A 102 -11.45 -2.00 -8.34
C PRO A 102 -11.14 -0.73 -9.16
N ASP A 103 -11.36 0.44 -8.57
CA ASP A 103 -10.98 1.72 -9.20
C ASP A 103 -9.45 1.89 -9.23
N TRP A 104 -8.75 1.31 -8.26
CA TRP A 104 -7.29 1.29 -8.13
C TRP A 104 -6.77 -0.12 -7.83
N LEU A 105 -5.68 -0.50 -8.48
CA LEU A 105 -4.96 -1.73 -8.19
C LEU A 105 -3.55 -1.39 -7.71
N PHE A 106 -3.31 -1.53 -6.41
CA PHE A 106 -1.99 -1.33 -5.82
C PHE A 106 -1.23 -2.65 -5.78
N VAL A 107 -0.10 -2.71 -6.47
CA VAL A 107 0.66 -3.93 -6.73
C VAL A 107 2.01 -3.87 -6.04
N ILE A 108 2.30 -4.87 -5.22
CA ILE A 108 3.62 -5.06 -4.59
C ILE A 108 4.25 -6.30 -5.23
N ASP A 109 5.33 -6.10 -5.98
CA ASP A 109 6.12 -7.19 -6.57
C ASP A 109 7.18 -7.64 -5.58
N ARG A 110 6.93 -8.77 -4.91
CA ARG A 110 7.89 -9.34 -3.95
C ARG A 110 9.18 -9.74 -4.63
N ASP A 111 9.11 -10.24 -5.86
CA ASP A 111 10.23 -10.87 -6.53
C ASP A 111 11.23 -9.81 -6.96
N ALA A 112 10.72 -8.72 -7.53
CA ALA A 112 11.50 -7.51 -7.75
C ALA A 112 12.06 -6.95 -6.42
N ALA A 113 11.27 -6.91 -5.35
CA ALA A 113 11.72 -6.37 -4.06
C ALA A 113 12.89 -7.14 -3.44
N ILE A 114 12.99 -8.45 -3.68
CA ILE A 114 14.08 -9.29 -3.13
C ILE A 114 15.18 -9.61 -4.15
N GLY A 115 15.11 -9.05 -5.37
CA GLY A 115 16.06 -9.35 -6.45
C GLY A 115 15.95 -10.77 -7.01
N ARG A 116 14.78 -11.41 -6.89
CA ARG A 116 14.52 -12.72 -7.49
C ARG A 116 14.13 -12.55 -8.96
N GLU A 117 14.76 -13.31 -9.83
CA GLU A 117 14.37 -13.39 -11.24
C GLU A 117 13.00 -14.08 -11.40
N GLY A 118 12.19 -13.58 -12.34
CA GLY A 118 10.85 -14.10 -12.58
C GLY A 118 10.04 -13.21 -13.53
N VAL A 119 8.80 -13.61 -13.77
CA VAL A 119 7.84 -12.76 -14.50
C VAL A 119 7.49 -11.58 -13.60
N SER A 120 7.73 -10.36 -14.09
CA SER A 120 7.37 -9.15 -13.33
C SER A 120 5.86 -9.10 -13.09
N ALA A 121 5.46 -8.50 -11.97
CA ALA A 121 4.04 -8.26 -11.68
C ALA A 121 3.33 -7.56 -12.83
N GLN A 122 4.02 -6.64 -13.51
CA GLN A 122 3.50 -5.91 -14.66
C GLN A 122 3.16 -6.83 -15.82
N ARG A 123 4.06 -7.73 -16.18
CA ARG A 123 3.80 -8.69 -17.25
C ARG A 123 2.76 -9.74 -16.85
N MET A 124 2.73 -10.13 -15.58
CA MET A 124 1.75 -11.09 -15.05
C MET A 124 0.33 -10.52 -15.10
N LEU A 125 0.16 -9.24 -14.73
CA LEU A 125 -1.15 -8.58 -14.69
C LEU A 125 -1.63 -8.06 -16.05
N ASP A 126 -0.76 -7.98 -17.06
CA ASP A 126 -1.12 -7.60 -18.43
C ASP A 126 -1.76 -8.77 -19.20
N ASN A 127 -3.02 -9.08 -18.86
CA ASN A 127 -3.77 -10.17 -19.46
C ASN A 127 -5.25 -9.81 -19.69
N ASP A 128 -5.95 -10.65 -20.45
CA ASP A 128 -7.31 -10.37 -20.93
C ASP A 128 -8.38 -10.34 -19.84
N LEU A 129 -8.09 -10.84 -18.64
CA LEU A 129 -9.00 -10.77 -17.49
C LEU A 129 -8.83 -9.45 -16.71
N VAL A 130 -7.61 -8.91 -16.65
CA VAL A 130 -7.32 -7.70 -15.87
C VAL A 130 -7.48 -6.43 -16.73
N ARG A 131 -7.14 -6.48 -18.03
CA ARG A 131 -7.29 -5.34 -18.97
C ARG A 131 -8.69 -4.71 -18.99
N PRO A 132 -9.79 -5.46 -18.84
CA PRO A 132 -11.14 -4.89 -18.82
C PRO A 132 -11.50 -4.11 -17.55
N THR A 133 -10.72 -4.23 -16.47
CA THR A 133 -11.03 -3.58 -15.18
C THR A 133 -10.94 -2.06 -15.24
N LYS A 134 -11.65 -1.37 -14.35
CA LYS A 134 -11.57 0.09 -14.16
C LYS A 134 -10.16 0.55 -13.88
N ALA A 135 -9.45 -0.12 -12.97
CA ALA A 135 -8.07 0.21 -12.64
C ALA A 135 -7.18 0.20 -13.89
N TRP A 136 -7.27 -0.84 -14.73
CA TRP A 136 -6.46 -0.92 -15.94
C TRP A 136 -6.82 0.15 -16.98
N LYS A 137 -8.12 0.25 -17.31
CA LYS A 137 -8.62 1.21 -18.32
C LYS A 137 -8.29 2.66 -17.97
N ASN A 138 -8.33 2.99 -16.68
CA ASN A 138 -8.04 4.33 -16.19
C ASN A 138 -6.55 4.56 -15.86
N LYS A 139 -5.66 3.62 -16.20
CA LYS A 139 -4.21 3.69 -15.88
C LYS A 139 -3.93 3.87 -14.38
N ARG A 140 -4.76 3.24 -13.54
CA ARG A 140 -4.71 3.24 -12.07
C ARG A 140 -4.21 1.90 -11.50
N VAL A 141 -3.34 1.23 -12.25
CA VAL A 141 -2.55 0.10 -11.77
C VAL A 141 -1.19 0.64 -11.34
N VAL A 142 -0.95 0.65 -10.03
CA VAL A 142 0.18 1.33 -9.41
C VAL A 142 1.12 0.26 -8.84
N TYR A 143 2.30 0.14 -9.46
CA TYR A 143 3.37 -0.73 -8.97
C TYR A 143 4.16 0.01 -7.89
N LEU A 144 3.90 -0.35 -6.64
CA LEU A 144 4.45 0.30 -5.48
C LEU A 144 5.93 -0.04 -5.28
N ASN A 145 6.67 0.84 -4.62
CA ASN A 145 8.06 0.63 -4.26
C ASN A 145 8.24 -0.62 -3.36
N GLY A 146 8.67 -1.73 -3.95
CA GLY A 146 8.83 -3.00 -3.24
C GLY A 146 9.79 -2.94 -2.04
N PHE A 147 10.83 -2.11 -2.10
CA PHE A 147 11.76 -1.94 -0.98
C PHE A 147 11.05 -1.36 0.25
N ASN A 148 10.27 -0.29 0.07
CA ASN A 148 9.54 0.32 1.18
C ASN A 148 8.38 -0.54 1.67
N TRP A 149 7.55 -1.04 0.76
CA TRP A 149 6.33 -1.76 1.11
C TRP A 149 6.60 -3.18 1.61
N TYR A 150 7.52 -3.90 0.97
CA TYR A 150 7.81 -5.29 1.32
C TYR A 150 8.98 -5.42 2.30
N LEU A 151 10.15 -4.82 2.05
CA LEU A 151 11.35 -5.05 2.87
C LEU A 151 11.33 -4.27 4.18
N LEU A 152 11.16 -2.95 4.12
CA LEU A 152 11.11 -2.12 5.33
C LEU A 152 9.79 -2.29 6.08
N GLY A 153 8.74 -2.58 5.33
CA GLY A 153 7.37 -2.42 5.81
C GLY A 153 7.10 -0.97 6.18
N SER A 154 5.84 -0.66 6.44
CA SER A 154 5.44 0.66 6.96
C SER A 154 5.82 0.82 8.45
N ALA A 155 7.04 0.42 8.83
CA ALA A 155 7.52 0.31 10.21
C ALA A 155 8.52 1.41 10.61
N GLY A 156 9.18 2.05 9.64
CA GLY A 156 10.07 3.19 9.85
C GLY A 156 9.39 4.52 9.56
N LEU A 157 9.83 5.59 10.22
CA LEU A 157 9.29 6.94 9.98
C LEU A 157 9.50 7.40 8.54
N THR A 158 10.71 7.22 8.02
CA THR A 158 11.05 7.59 6.63
C THR A 158 10.27 6.75 5.62
N SER A 159 10.22 5.43 5.79
CA SER A 159 9.46 4.57 4.86
C SER A 159 7.98 4.86 4.90
N MET A 160 7.41 5.12 6.09
CA MET A 160 6.01 5.53 6.22
C MET A 160 5.74 6.85 5.51
N GLN A 161 6.60 7.87 5.66
CA GLN A 161 6.45 9.13 4.94
C GLN A 161 6.47 8.90 3.42
N GLN A 162 7.45 8.15 2.92
CA GLN A 162 7.56 7.85 1.49
C GLN A 162 6.34 7.08 0.97
N ASN A 163 5.79 6.15 1.77
CA ASN A 163 4.58 5.41 1.41
C ASN A 163 3.35 6.33 1.33
N VAL A 164 3.21 7.29 2.25
CA VAL A 164 2.14 8.31 2.19
C VAL A 164 2.29 9.15 0.93
N ASP A 165 3.50 9.62 0.64
CA ASP A 165 3.80 10.46 -0.52
C ASP A 165 3.53 9.72 -1.84
N GLU A 166 3.91 8.44 -1.92
CA GLU A 166 3.68 7.59 -3.09
C GLU A 166 2.20 7.40 -3.39
N ILE A 167 1.37 7.10 -2.37
CA ILE A 167 -0.08 6.97 -2.56
C ILE A 167 -0.71 8.33 -2.89
N ALA A 168 -0.30 9.41 -2.24
CA ALA A 168 -0.79 10.75 -2.55
C ALA A 168 -0.48 11.16 -4.00
N ALA A 169 0.73 10.89 -4.47
CA ALA A 169 1.14 11.16 -5.84
C ALA A 169 0.31 10.34 -6.83
N ALA A 170 0.10 9.05 -6.56
CA ALA A 170 -0.73 8.19 -7.40
C ALA A 170 -2.16 8.72 -7.51
N LEU A 171 -2.81 9.03 -6.37
CA LEU A 171 -4.19 9.54 -6.35
C LEU A 171 -4.34 10.92 -7.01
N ALA A 172 -3.29 11.75 -6.99
CA ALA A 172 -3.29 13.04 -7.67
C ALA A 172 -3.19 12.91 -9.20
N GLN A 173 -2.41 11.95 -9.70
CA GLN A 173 -2.22 11.72 -11.14
C GLN A 173 -3.42 11.03 -11.81
N GLY A 174 -4.19 10.25 -11.06
CA GLY A 174 -5.35 9.54 -11.59
C GLY A 174 -6.64 10.35 -11.63
N LYS A 175 -6.60 11.68 -11.43
CA LYS A 175 -7.74 12.58 -11.63
C LYS A 175 -8.00 12.84 -13.11
#